data_AF-A0A401YEV5-F1
#
_entry.id   AF-A0A401YEV5-F1
#
_cell.length_a   1.000
_cell.length_b   1.000
_cell.length_c   1.000
_cell.angle_alpha   90.00
_cell.angle_beta   90.00
_cell.angle_gamma   90.00
#
_symmetry.space_group_name_H-M   'P 1'
#
loop_
_entity.id
_entity.type
_entity.pdbx_description
1 polymer ?
#
loop_
_entity_poly.entity_id
_entity_poly.type
_entity_poly.pdbx_seq_one_letter_code
_entity_poly.pdbx_strand_id
1 'polypeptide(L)'
;MLGTPTYMAPEQYEGKDVGPATDLYSFGATLHALLVGRPPFPGASLPHLMLQHLTQPPPRVTELRPDIPAELEWLVLELLTKDPTCRPASAASTSDTLRALTGDLLRSTPPPEDRPPSDWAPLPPRPPAEERTLRSTDDAISTRIEFVNRRGEAVRIHWLDYQGHRVFYMRLDPGMSYIQQTYVSHPWIVTNTAETPLVVFRPTAAPGRATIHGR
;
A
#
# COMPACT_ATOMS: atom_id res chain seq x y z
N MET A 1 -1.80 14.31 -28.13
CA MET A 1 -2.17 12.97 -27.61
C MET A 1 -3.10 13.20 -26.42
N LEU A 2 -4.30 12.61 -26.40
CA LEU A 2 -5.17 12.68 -25.22
C LEU A 2 -4.69 11.64 -24.20
N GLY A 3 -4.39 12.07 -22.98
CA GLY A 3 -4.05 11.16 -21.87
C GLY A 3 -5.26 10.35 -21.41
N THR A 4 -5.04 9.39 -20.51
CA THR A 4 -6.13 8.69 -19.84
C THR A 4 -6.87 9.67 -18.92
N PRO A 5 -8.18 9.92 -19.11
CA PRO A 5 -8.89 11.01 -18.42
C PRO A 5 -8.73 11.06 -16.91
N THR A 6 -8.67 9.92 -16.23
CA THR A 6 -8.52 9.85 -14.76
C THR A 6 -7.19 10.40 -14.23
N TYR A 7 -6.24 10.70 -15.11
CA TYR A 7 -4.91 11.23 -14.77
C TYR A 7 -4.62 12.58 -15.44
N MET A 8 -5.51 13.08 -16.30
CA MET A 8 -5.25 14.31 -17.06
C MET A 8 -5.24 15.55 -16.15
N ALA A 9 -4.34 16.48 -16.46
CA ALA A 9 -4.22 17.74 -15.74
C ALA A 9 -5.34 18.73 -16.11
N PRO A 10 -5.70 19.68 -15.23
CA PRO A 10 -6.71 20.71 -15.47
C PRO A 10 -6.50 21.47 -16.80
N GLU A 11 -5.26 21.90 -17.07
CA GLU A 11 -4.91 22.66 -18.26
C GLU A 11 -5.16 21.89 -19.57
N GLN A 12 -5.11 20.55 -19.55
CA GLN A 12 -5.43 19.72 -20.71
C GLN A 12 -6.92 19.73 -21.02
N TYR A 13 -7.78 19.81 -20.00
CA TYR A 13 -9.23 19.95 -20.16
C TYR A 13 -9.64 21.35 -20.61
N GLU A 14 -8.89 22.36 -20.20
CA GLU A 14 -9.12 23.76 -20.58
C GLU A 14 -8.54 24.11 -21.96
N GLY A 15 -7.73 23.23 -22.55
CA GLY A 15 -7.01 23.50 -23.79
C GLY A 15 -5.95 24.59 -23.66
N LYS A 16 -5.42 24.80 -22.46
CA LYS A 16 -4.32 25.72 -22.16
C LYS A 16 -2.97 25.10 -22.52
N ASP A 17 -1.90 25.88 -22.38
CA ASP A 17 -0.54 25.43 -22.66
C ASP A 17 -0.17 24.21 -21.80
N VAL A 18 0.20 23.13 -22.50
CA VAL A 18 0.66 21.89 -21.89
C VAL A 18 2.19 21.92 -21.82
N GLY A 19 2.72 21.67 -20.63
CA GLY A 19 4.16 21.72 -20.36
C GLY A 19 4.60 20.74 -19.28
N PRO A 20 5.84 20.82 -18.78
CA PRO A 20 6.36 19.88 -17.79
C PRO A 20 5.50 19.76 -16.52
N ALA A 21 4.81 20.83 -16.13
CA ALA A 21 3.90 20.82 -14.99
C ALA A 21 2.69 19.86 -15.18
N THR A 22 2.28 19.60 -16.42
CA THR A 22 1.20 18.66 -16.75
C THR A 22 1.58 17.23 -16.42
N ASP A 23 2.83 16.85 -16.70
CA ASP A 23 3.35 15.52 -16.35
C ASP A 23 3.46 15.35 -14.83
N LEU A 24 3.82 16.41 -14.10
CA LEU A 24 3.84 16.40 -12.64
C LEU A 24 2.45 16.14 -12.03
N TYR A 25 1.40 16.74 -12.59
CA TYR A 25 0.04 16.46 -12.15
C TYR A 25 -0.36 15.00 -12.41
N SER A 26 -0.09 14.52 -13.63
CA SER A 26 -0.38 13.13 -14.02
C SER A 26 0.36 12.13 -13.15
N PHE A 27 1.61 12.46 -12.77
CA PHE A 27 2.39 11.70 -11.80
C PHE A 27 1.78 11.74 -10.40
N GLY A 28 1.32 12.90 -9.91
CA GLY A 28 0.59 13.00 -8.64
C GLY A 28 -0.67 12.12 -8.60
N ALA A 29 -1.46 12.10 -9.68
CA ALA A 29 -2.64 11.24 -9.80
C ALA A 29 -2.26 9.75 -9.79
N THR A 30 -1.12 9.41 -10.41
CA THR A 30 -0.57 8.05 -10.40
C THR A 30 -0.08 7.66 -9.01
N LEU A 31 0.66 8.53 -8.31
CA LEU A 31 1.08 8.31 -6.93
C LEU A 31 -0.12 8.09 -6.01
N HIS A 32 -1.17 8.92 -6.11
CA HIS A 32 -2.40 8.69 -5.36
C HIS A 32 -2.95 7.28 -5.65
N ALA A 33 -3.05 6.88 -6.91
CA ALA A 33 -3.52 5.54 -7.28
C ALA A 33 -2.64 4.40 -6.74
N LEU A 34 -1.32 4.58 -6.70
CA LEU A 34 -0.40 3.60 -6.11
C LEU A 34 -0.56 3.50 -4.59
N LEU A 35 -0.84 4.62 -3.91
CA LEU A 35 -0.91 4.66 -2.45
C LEU A 35 -2.25 4.16 -1.89
N VAL A 36 -3.36 4.39 -2.60
CA VAL A 36 -4.71 4.05 -2.11
C VAL A 36 -5.52 3.14 -3.05
N GLY A 37 -4.91 2.67 -4.14
CA GLY A 37 -5.50 1.70 -5.08
C GLY A 37 -6.46 2.30 -6.12
N ARG A 38 -6.64 3.63 -6.17
CA ARG A 38 -7.56 4.30 -7.11
C ARG A 38 -7.12 5.73 -7.44
N PRO A 39 -7.42 6.26 -8.65
CA PRO A 39 -7.13 7.65 -8.99
C PRO A 39 -7.86 8.62 -8.04
N PRO A 40 -7.42 9.88 -7.95
CA PRO A 40 -7.96 10.85 -7.00
C PRO A 40 -9.45 11.14 -7.23
N PHE A 41 -9.93 11.03 -8.47
CA PHE A 41 -11.30 11.35 -8.82
C PHE A 41 -11.98 10.15 -9.52
N PRO A 42 -13.08 9.59 -8.95
CA PRO A 42 -13.74 8.40 -9.47
C PRO A 42 -14.84 8.69 -10.52
N GLY A 43 -14.81 9.85 -11.19
CA GLY A 43 -15.92 10.41 -11.96
C GLY A 43 -16.70 9.42 -12.83
N ALA A 44 -18.03 9.36 -12.62
CA ALA A 44 -18.95 8.42 -13.28
C ALA A 44 -19.18 8.70 -14.79
N SER A 45 -18.70 9.84 -15.29
CA SER A 45 -18.72 10.22 -16.70
C SER A 45 -17.60 11.22 -16.99
N LEU A 46 -17.21 11.37 -18.27
CA LEU A 46 -16.13 12.27 -18.67
C LEU A 46 -16.36 13.74 -18.26
N PRO A 47 -17.56 14.34 -18.44
CA PRO A 47 -17.81 15.72 -17.98
C PRO A 47 -17.73 15.85 -16.45
N HIS A 48 -18.20 14.84 -15.71
CA HIS A 48 -18.12 14.84 -14.25
C HIS A 48 -16.64 14.79 -13.83
N LEU A 49 -15.87 13.86 -14.37
CA LEU A 49 -14.45 13.71 -14.08
C LEU A 49 -13.66 14.99 -14.41
N MET A 50 -13.93 15.61 -15.56
CA MET A 50 -13.36 16.90 -15.94
C MET A 50 -13.62 17.96 -14.87
N LEU A 51 -14.88 18.12 -14.42
CA LEU A 51 -15.22 19.08 -13.38
C LEU A 51 -14.45 18.83 -12.08
N GLN A 52 -14.28 17.56 -11.68
CA GLN A 52 -13.49 17.20 -10.49
C GLN A 52 -12.02 17.61 -10.64
N HIS A 53 -11.41 17.28 -11.79
CA HIS A 53 -10.04 17.69 -12.07
C HIS A 53 -9.89 19.21 -12.07
N LEU A 54 -10.86 19.97 -12.59
CA LEU A 54 -10.80 21.44 -12.64
C LEU A 54 -11.03 22.11 -11.28
N THR A 55 -11.91 21.57 -10.43
CA THR A 55 -12.47 22.35 -9.30
C THR A 55 -12.41 21.66 -7.95
N GLN A 56 -12.37 20.32 -7.90
CA GLN A 56 -12.42 19.62 -6.63
C GLN A 56 -11.02 19.53 -6.01
N PRO A 57 -10.88 19.78 -4.69
CA PRO A 57 -9.65 19.48 -3.99
C PRO A 57 -9.38 17.97 -4.05
N PRO A 58 -8.12 17.55 -4.23
CA PRO A 58 -7.78 16.13 -4.19
C PRO A 58 -8.12 15.52 -2.82
N PRO A 59 -8.56 14.24 -2.76
CA PRO A 59 -8.73 13.55 -1.49
C PRO A 59 -7.41 13.47 -0.72
N ARG A 60 -7.49 13.56 0.61
CA ARG A 60 -6.34 13.32 1.47
C ARG A 60 -6.01 11.84 1.48
N VAL A 61 -4.78 11.49 1.18
CA VAL A 61 -4.32 10.10 1.11
C VAL A 61 -4.40 9.45 2.50
N THR A 62 -4.08 10.20 3.56
CA THR A 62 -4.08 9.73 4.95
C THR A 62 -5.47 9.40 5.49
N GLU A 63 -6.55 9.97 4.93
CA GLU A 63 -7.92 9.57 5.26
C GLU A 63 -8.24 8.14 4.80
N LEU A 64 -7.60 7.70 3.71
CA LEU A 64 -7.77 6.37 3.14
C LEU A 64 -6.68 5.39 3.60
N ARG A 65 -5.50 5.90 3.91
CA ARG A 65 -4.30 5.11 4.26
C ARG A 65 -3.47 5.85 5.34
N PRO A 66 -3.87 5.78 6.62
CA PRO A 66 -3.30 6.58 7.71
C PRO A 66 -1.82 6.33 8.01
N ASP A 67 -1.29 5.18 7.61
CA ASP A 67 0.12 4.78 7.75
C ASP A 67 1.05 5.44 6.72
N ILE A 68 0.54 6.31 5.85
CA ILE A 68 1.34 7.15 4.96
C ILE A 68 2.01 8.29 5.75
N PRO A 69 3.33 8.49 5.57
CA PRO A 69 4.01 9.67 6.08
C PRO A 69 3.33 10.96 5.58
N ALA A 70 3.09 11.91 6.49
CA ALA A 70 2.37 13.15 6.16
C ALA A 70 3.07 13.92 5.04
N GLU A 71 4.39 13.91 5.00
CA GLU A 71 5.22 14.56 4.00
C GLU A 71 5.00 13.98 2.59
N LEU A 72 4.70 12.67 2.48
CA LEU A 72 4.34 12.05 1.22
C LEU A 72 2.93 12.48 0.78
N GLU A 73 1.97 12.62 1.71
CA GLU A 73 0.67 13.22 1.40
C GLU A 73 0.84 14.65 0.88
N TRP A 74 1.64 15.48 1.55
CA TRP A 74 1.88 16.87 1.14
C TRP A 74 2.40 16.94 -0.29
N LEU A 75 3.37 16.10 -0.66
CA LEU A 75 3.89 16.05 -2.02
C LEU A 75 2.81 15.65 -3.04
N VAL A 76 1.97 14.66 -2.73
CA VAL A 76 0.86 14.25 -3.61
C VAL A 76 -0.13 15.39 -3.80
N LEU A 77 -0.48 16.10 -2.72
CA LEU A 77 -1.38 17.25 -2.78
C LEU A 77 -0.78 18.40 -3.60
N GLU A 78 0.51 18.69 -3.42
CA GLU A 78 1.22 19.73 -4.16
C GLU A 78 1.26 19.43 -5.68
N LEU A 79 1.56 18.18 -6.06
CA LEU A 79 1.53 17.72 -7.45
C LEU A 79 0.13 17.84 -8.07
N LEU A 80 -0.93 17.62 -7.28
CA LEU A 80 -2.33 17.68 -7.71
C LEU A 80 -2.94 19.09 -7.61
N THR A 81 -2.13 20.13 -7.38
CA THR A 81 -2.59 21.52 -7.37
C THR A 81 -3.10 21.92 -8.76
N LYS A 82 -4.19 22.71 -8.79
CA LYS A 82 -4.86 23.06 -10.04
C LYS A 82 -4.06 24.04 -10.87
N ASP A 83 -3.54 25.08 -10.22
CA ASP A 83 -2.60 26.00 -10.83
C ASP A 83 -1.24 25.30 -11.07
N PRO A 84 -0.77 25.18 -12.33
CA PRO A 84 0.50 24.54 -12.64
C PRO A 84 1.71 25.25 -12.03
N THR A 85 1.61 26.55 -11.71
CA THR A 85 2.70 27.33 -11.09
C THR A 85 2.88 27.05 -9.61
N CYS A 86 1.87 26.46 -8.96
CA CYS A 86 1.92 26.05 -7.56
C CYS A 86 2.39 24.60 -7.37
N ARG A 87 2.73 23.89 -8.45
CA ARG A 87 3.28 22.53 -8.41
C ARG A 87 4.81 22.59 -8.21
N PRO A 88 5.48 21.47 -7.88
CA PRO A 88 6.94 21.45 -7.79
C PRO A 88 7.60 21.96 -9.07
N ALA A 89 8.71 22.68 -8.92
CA ALA A 89 9.36 23.36 -10.04
C ALA A 89 9.82 22.41 -11.17
N SER A 90 10.09 21.14 -10.85
CA SER A 90 10.52 20.14 -11.83
C SER A 90 10.36 18.70 -11.35
N ALA A 91 10.43 17.77 -12.30
CA ALA A 91 10.54 16.33 -12.00
C ALA A 91 11.80 15.99 -11.18
N ALA A 92 12.90 16.71 -11.40
CA ALA A 92 14.13 16.53 -10.62
C ALA A 92 13.89 16.90 -9.14
N SER A 93 13.29 18.07 -8.87
CA SER A 93 12.93 18.51 -7.51
C SER A 93 11.98 17.54 -6.82
N THR A 94 11.00 17.02 -7.58
CA THR A 94 10.06 16.00 -7.09
C THR A 94 10.79 14.69 -6.73
N SER A 95 11.72 14.25 -7.59
CA SER A 95 12.52 13.04 -7.36
C SER A 95 13.45 13.19 -6.15
N ASP A 96 14.06 14.35 -5.96
CA ASP A 96 14.91 14.63 -4.80
C ASP A 96 14.11 14.63 -3.50
N THR A 97 12.90 15.21 -3.52
CA THR A 97 11.97 15.17 -2.38
C THR A 97 11.60 13.72 -2.04
N LEU A 98 11.20 12.92 -3.03
CA LEU A 98 10.90 11.50 -2.83
C LEU A 98 12.11 10.71 -2.31
N ARG A 99 13.33 11.01 -2.80
CA ARG A 99 14.55 10.36 -2.35
C ARG A 99 14.91 10.75 -0.92
N ALA A 100 14.67 11.99 -0.51
CA ALA A 100 14.83 12.43 0.87
C ALA A 100 13.87 11.67 1.79
N LEU A 101 12.58 11.61 1.44
CA LEU A 101 11.56 10.84 2.15
C LEU A 101 11.93 9.36 2.25
N THR A 102 12.39 8.77 1.16
CA THR A 102 12.77 7.34 1.14
C THR A 102 14.10 7.11 1.88
N GLY A 103 15.04 8.04 1.81
CA GLY A 103 16.30 8.00 2.55
C GLY A 103 16.07 8.09 4.05
N ASP A 104 15.07 8.86 4.48
CA ASP A 104 14.64 8.93 5.87
C ASP A 104 13.78 7.74 6.28
N LEU A 105 13.00 7.13 5.40
CA LEU A 105 12.30 5.85 5.66
C LEU A 105 13.24 4.63 5.68
N LEU A 106 14.35 4.68 4.92
CA LEU A 106 15.36 3.62 4.88
C LEU A 106 16.41 3.77 6.01
N ARG A 107 16.71 5.00 6.44
CA ARG A 107 17.57 5.27 7.61
C ARG A 107 16.80 5.26 8.93
N SER A 108 15.57 5.74 8.89
CA SER A 108 14.56 5.59 9.92
C SER A 108 13.60 4.51 9.46
N THR A 109 14.03 3.25 9.60
CA THR A 109 13.11 2.31 10.23
C THR A 109 13.29 2.50 11.74
N PRO A 110 12.57 3.43 12.39
CA PRO A 110 12.20 3.13 13.75
C PRO A 110 11.33 1.85 13.68
N PRO A 111 11.37 0.94 14.67
CA PRO A 111 10.32 -0.06 14.78
C PRO A 111 8.98 0.71 14.75
N PRO A 112 7.90 0.17 14.15
CA PRO A 112 6.62 0.86 14.12
C PRO A 112 6.28 1.29 15.55
N GLU A 113 6.20 2.61 15.80
CA GLU A 113 5.84 3.17 17.10
C GLU A 113 4.36 2.94 17.44
N ASP A 114 3.60 2.30 16.53
CA ASP A 114 2.43 1.48 16.86
C ASP A 114 2.85 0.08 17.33
N ARG A 115 3.65 -0.01 18.40
CA ARG A 115 3.76 -1.25 19.18
C ARG A 115 2.67 -1.21 20.26
N PRO A 116 1.47 -1.77 20.04
CA PRO A 116 0.64 -2.16 21.17
C PRO A 116 1.46 -3.14 22.02
N PRO A 117 1.21 -3.19 23.34
CA PRO A 117 1.97 -4.02 24.27
C PRO A 117 2.15 -5.43 23.72
N SER A 118 3.28 -6.06 24.06
CA SER A 118 3.80 -7.37 23.63
C SER A 118 2.85 -8.57 23.80
N ASP A 119 1.58 -8.34 24.08
CA ASP A 119 0.58 -9.26 24.61
C ASP A 119 -0.46 -9.68 23.57
N TRP A 120 -0.24 -9.40 22.27
CA TRP A 120 -1.06 -9.98 21.21
C TRP A 120 -1.05 -11.50 21.33
N ALA A 121 -2.24 -12.09 21.36
CA ALA A 121 -2.39 -13.52 21.48
C ALA A 121 -1.64 -14.23 20.32
N PRO A 122 -0.94 -15.33 20.58
CA PRO A 122 -0.29 -16.09 19.52
C PRO A 122 -1.36 -16.66 18.58
N LEU A 123 -1.20 -16.42 17.29
CA LEU A 123 -1.96 -17.13 16.27
C LEU A 123 -1.41 -18.55 16.17
N PRO A 124 -2.26 -19.58 16.31
CA PRO A 124 -1.79 -20.95 16.30
C PRO A 124 -1.24 -21.30 14.91
N PRO A 125 0.01 -21.78 14.80
CA PRO A 125 0.56 -22.23 13.53
C PRO A 125 -0.21 -23.47 13.05
N ARG A 126 -0.66 -23.44 11.79
CA ARG A 126 -1.41 -24.53 11.16
C ARG A 126 -0.51 -25.31 10.20
N PRO A 127 -0.73 -26.63 10.01
CA PRO A 127 0.05 -27.43 9.07
C PRO A 127 0.01 -26.86 7.63
N PRO A 128 1.13 -26.85 6.90
CA PRO A 128 1.19 -26.49 5.48
C PRO A 128 0.14 -27.16 4.58
N ALA A 129 -0.25 -28.39 4.92
CA ALA A 129 -1.22 -29.15 4.15
C ALA A 129 -2.62 -28.51 4.11
N GLU A 130 -2.97 -27.68 5.11
CA GLU A 130 -4.26 -26.98 5.15
C GLU A 130 -4.39 -25.96 4.01
N GLU A 131 -3.29 -25.46 3.47
CA GLU A 131 -3.31 -24.50 2.35
C GLU A 131 -4.21 -24.97 1.19
N ARG A 132 -4.19 -26.27 0.88
CA ARG A 132 -4.92 -26.86 -0.26
C ARG A 132 -6.44 -26.70 -0.18
N THR A 133 -6.98 -26.40 1.00
CA THR A 133 -8.43 -26.28 1.23
C THR A 133 -8.86 -24.85 1.54
N LEU A 134 -7.90 -23.91 1.61
CA LEU A 134 -8.12 -22.54 1.99
C LEU A 134 -8.21 -21.62 0.76
N ARG A 135 -8.96 -20.53 0.92
CA ARG A 135 -9.06 -19.39 -0.01
C ARG A 135 -9.62 -18.20 0.75
N SER A 136 -9.41 -16.99 0.25
CA SER A 136 -10.06 -15.81 0.83
C SER A 136 -11.56 -15.80 0.55
N THR A 137 -12.31 -15.13 1.44
CA THR A 137 -13.77 -14.93 1.32
C THR A 137 -14.14 -13.48 1.63
N ASP A 138 -15.34 -13.05 1.22
CA ASP A 138 -15.80 -11.65 1.35
C ASP A 138 -16.30 -11.29 2.75
N ASP A 139 -15.54 -11.63 3.80
CA ASP A 139 -15.80 -11.14 5.16
C ASP A 139 -15.13 -9.77 5.37
N ALA A 140 -15.90 -8.81 5.88
CA ALA A 140 -15.47 -7.43 6.07
C ALA A 140 -14.76 -7.18 7.42
N ILE A 141 -14.63 -8.20 8.29
CA ILE A 141 -13.98 -8.03 9.60
C ILE A 141 -12.47 -7.82 9.39
N SER A 142 -12.04 -6.56 9.42
CA SER A 142 -10.63 -6.17 9.44
C SER A 142 -9.99 -6.47 10.79
N THR A 143 -8.73 -6.88 10.78
CA THR A 143 -7.91 -7.21 11.95
C THR A 143 -6.43 -6.93 11.63
N ARG A 144 -5.51 -7.25 12.54
CA ARG A 144 -4.06 -7.12 12.33
C ARG A 144 -3.32 -8.40 12.69
N ILE A 145 -2.25 -8.68 11.97
CA ILE A 145 -1.36 -9.81 12.21
C ILE A 145 0.08 -9.31 12.30
N GLU A 146 0.80 -9.65 13.38
CA GLU A 146 2.25 -9.46 13.46
C GLU A 146 2.95 -10.75 13.01
N PHE A 147 3.63 -10.73 11.87
CA PHE A 147 4.53 -11.80 11.48
C PHE A 147 5.88 -11.61 12.15
N VAL A 148 6.41 -12.66 12.77
CA VAL A 148 7.73 -12.62 13.41
C VAL A 148 8.56 -13.78 12.88
N ASN A 149 9.64 -13.47 12.14
CA ASN A 149 10.54 -14.52 11.65
C ASN A 149 11.60 -14.86 12.71
N ARG A 150 11.44 -16.00 13.37
CA ARG A 150 12.42 -16.56 14.33
C ARG A 150 13.33 -17.62 13.69
N ARG A 151 13.27 -17.80 12.38
CA ARG A 151 14.18 -18.69 11.63
C ARG A 151 15.52 -17.98 11.40
N GLY A 152 16.58 -18.77 11.20
CA GLY A 152 17.88 -18.27 10.73
C GLY A 152 17.92 -17.93 9.23
N GLU A 153 16.79 -18.08 8.52
CA GLU A 153 16.67 -17.86 7.07
C GLU A 153 15.47 -16.98 6.75
N ALA A 154 15.53 -16.29 5.60
CA ALA A 154 14.42 -15.48 5.12
C ALA A 154 13.22 -16.36 4.75
N VAL A 155 12.02 -15.81 4.96
CA VAL A 155 10.75 -16.43 4.57
C VAL A 155 10.00 -15.53 3.61
N ARG A 156 9.06 -16.11 2.87
CA ARG A 156 8.14 -15.38 1.99
C ARG A 156 6.75 -15.53 2.57
N ILE A 157 6.02 -14.42 2.65
CA ILE A 157 4.68 -14.34 3.18
C ILE A 157 3.75 -14.10 1.99
N HIS A 158 2.69 -14.91 1.93
CA HIS A 158 1.66 -14.87 0.90
C HIS A 158 0.29 -14.85 1.55
N TRP A 159 -0.69 -14.25 0.89
CA TRP A 159 -2.11 -14.52 1.18
C TRP A 159 -2.69 -15.37 0.06
N LEU A 160 -3.79 -16.09 0.32
CA LEU A 160 -4.50 -16.81 -0.74
C LEU A 160 -5.59 -15.95 -1.33
N ASP A 161 -5.64 -15.81 -2.65
CA ASP A 161 -6.75 -15.15 -3.31
C ASP A 161 -8.07 -15.94 -3.17
N TYR A 162 -9.15 -15.40 -3.76
CA TYR A 162 -10.47 -16.02 -3.74
C TYR A 162 -10.55 -17.33 -4.52
N GLN A 163 -9.56 -17.61 -5.37
CA GLN A 163 -9.41 -18.88 -6.10
C GLN A 163 -8.50 -19.87 -5.36
N GLY A 164 -7.86 -19.45 -4.26
CA GLY A 164 -6.91 -20.26 -3.49
C GLY A 164 -5.47 -20.19 -4.01
N HIS A 165 -5.14 -19.28 -4.93
CA HIS A 165 -3.77 -19.09 -5.38
C HIS A 165 -2.99 -18.21 -4.41
N ARG A 166 -1.71 -18.54 -4.21
CA ARG A 166 -0.79 -17.69 -3.44
C ARG A 166 -0.53 -16.39 -4.19
N VAL A 167 -0.78 -15.28 -3.51
CA VAL A 167 -0.35 -13.94 -3.94
C VAL A 167 0.81 -13.51 -3.04
N PHE A 168 1.98 -13.30 -3.65
CA PHE A 168 3.15 -12.84 -2.92
C PHE A 168 2.91 -11.49 -2.30
N TYR A 169 3.16 -11.40 -0.99
CA TYR A 169 3.00 -10.17 -0.24
C TYR A 169 4.36 -9.55 0.08
N MET A 170 5.22 -10.26 0.81
CA MET A 170 6.55 -9.77 1.15
C MET A 170 7.55 -10.87 1.47
N ARG A 171 8.84 -10.51 1.49
CA ARG A 171 9.90 -11.29 2.11
C ARG A 171 10.13 -10.76 3.53
N LEU A 172 10.31 -11.64 4.50
CA LEU A 172 10.64 -11.30 5.89
C LEU A 172 11.98 -11.94 6.28
N ASP A 173 12.99 -11.10 6.54
CA ASP A 173 14.34 -11.55 6.87
C ASP A 173 14.46 -12.10 8.31
N PRO A 174 15.50 -12.89 8.63
CA PRO A 174 15.72 -13.45 9.96
C PRO A 174 15.68 -12.39 11.06
N GLY A 175 14.95 -12.66 12.15
CA GLY A 175 14.86 -11.76 13.30
C GLY A 175 13.93 -10.57 13.11
N MET A 176 13.41 -10.33 11.90
CA MET A 176 12.51 -9.22 11.61
C MET A 176 11.05 -9.57 11.96
N SER A 177 10.28 -8.54 12.28
CA SER A 177 8.82 -8.62 12.35
C SER A 177 8.15 -7.58 11.46
N TYR A 178 6.91 -7.86 11.07
CA TYR A 178 6.07 -6.98 10.25
C TYR A 178 4.61 -7.09 10.68
N ILE A 179 3.97 -5.95 10.95
CA ILE A 179 2.54 -5.87 11.27
C ILE A 179 1.77 -5.56 9.99
N GLN A 180 0.78 -6.39 9.68
CA GLN A 180 -0.09 -6.21 8.53
C GLN A 180 -1.55 -6.07 8.95
N GLN A 181 -2.27 -5.09 8.39
CA GLN A 181 -3.73 -5.09 8.41
C GLN A 181 -4.26 -6.14 7.43
N THR A 182 -5.18 -6.97 7.87
CA THR A 182 -5.77 -8.05 7.06
C THR A 182 -7.26 -8.18 7.39
N TYR A 183 -7.95 -9.12 6.77
CA TYR A 183 -9.29 -9.55 7.17
C TYR A 183 -9.26 -10.95 7.77
N VAL A 184 -10.23 -11.26 8.62
CA VAL A 184 -10.43 -12.61 9.21
C VAL A 184 -10.55 -13.70 8.15
N SER A 185 -11.11 -13.34 6.99
CA SER A 185 -11.29 -14.23 5.86
C SER A 185 -10.02 -14.52 5.05
N HIS A 186 -8.91 -13.82 5.28
CA HIS A 186 -7.72 -13.93 4.45
C HIS A 186 -6.67 -14.85 5.10
N PRO A 187 -6.54 -16.12 4.69
CA PRO A 187 -5.52 -17.00 5.21
C PRO A 187 -4.14 -16.60 4.68
N TRP A 188 -3.13 -16.74 5.53
CA TRP A 188 -1.74 -16.40 5.23
C TRP A 188 -0.88 -17.65 5.19
N ILE A 189 -0.05 -17.75 4.16
CA ILE A 189 0.87 -18.86 3.92
C ILE A 189 2.29 -18.33 4.03
N VAL A 190 3.12 -19.00 4.80
CA VAL A 190 4.55 -18.70 4.88
C VAL A 190 5.32 -19.81 4.19
N THR A 191 6.19 -19.44 3.26
CA THR A 191 7.06 -20.35 2.52
C THR A 191 8.53 -20.05 2.78
N ASN A 192 9.42 -21.00 2.48
CA ASN A 192 10.84 -20.69 2.37
C ASN A 192 11.13 -19.94 1.06
N THR A 193 12.38 -19.55 0.84
CA THR A 193 12.82 -18.89 -0.41
C THR A 193 12.63 -19.74 -1.67
N ALA A 194 12.52 -21.06 -1.52
CA ALA A 194 12.23 -22.02 -2.59
C ALA A 194 10.72 -22.32 -2.76
N GLU A 195 9.83 -21.47 -2.24
CA GLU A 195 8.37 -21.59 -2.35
C GLU A 195 7.75 -22.85 -1.72
N THR A 196 8.50 -23.56 -0.88
CA THR A 196 7.97 -24.68 -0.09
C THR A 196 7.20 -24.16 1.13
N PRO A 197 5.93 -24.55 1.34
CA PRO A 197 5.14 -24.04 2.46
C PRO A 197 5.64 -24.58 3.80
N LEU A 198 5.78 -23.67 4.76
CA LEU A 198 6.30 -23.92 6.11
C LEU A 198 5.19 -23.91 7.16
N VAL A 199 4.25 -22.98 7.07
CA VAL A 199 3.16 -22.83 8.04
C VAL A 199 2.02 -22.00 7.44
N VAL A 200 0.81 -22.24 7.93
CA VAL A 200 -0.38 -21.44 7.64
C VAL A 200 -0.82 -20.69 8.89
N PHE A 201 -1.26 -19.43 8.72
CA PHE A 201 -1.90 -18.65 9.78
C PHE A 201 -3.27 -18.18 9.32
N ARG A 202 -4.26 -18.31 10.21
CA ARG A 202 -5.63 -17.82 9.99
C ARG A 202 -5.87 -16.66 10.94
N PRO A 203 -6.10 -15.44 10.44
CA PRO A 203 -6.41 -14.31 11.31
C PRO A 203 -7.69 -14.55 12.11
N THR A 204 -7.78 -13.90 13.27
CA THR A 204 -8.96 -13.87 14.13
C THR A 204 -9.53 -12.46 14.18
N ALA A 205 -10.76 -12.29 14.69
CA ALA A 205 -11.36 -10.96 14.84
C ALA A 205 -10.53 -10.02 15.72
N ALA A 206 -9.77 -10.57 16.68
CA ALA A 206 -8.76 -9.82 17.45
C ALA A 206 -7.39 -9.85 16.74
N PRO A 207 -6.56 -8.80 16.92
CA PRO A 207 -5.17 -8.81 16.48
C PRO A 207 -4.38 -9.98 17.09
N GLY A 208 -3.42 -10.52 16.35
CA GLY A 208 -2.64 -11.67 16.81
C GLY A 208 -1.23 -11.75 16.24
N ARG A 209 -0.37 -12.55 16.88
CA ARG A 209 1.04 -12.72 16.49
C ARG A 209 1.30 -14.08 15.83
N ALA A 210 1.74 -14.07 14.59
CA ALA A 210 2.20 -15.23 13.83
C ALA A 210 3.72 -15.40 13.93
N THR A 211 4.17 -16.22 14.88
CA THR A 211 5.60 -16.50 15.04
C THR A 211 6.03 -17.68 14.17
N ILE A 212 7.01 -17.45 13.30
CA ILE A 212 7.49 -18.41 12.32
C ILE A 212 8.78 -19.02 12.86
N HIS A 213 8.71 -20.28 13.29
CA HIS A 213 9.83 -20.97 13.90
C HIS A 213 10.67 -21.76 12.88
N GLY A 214 11.92 -22.01 13.24
CA GLY A 214 12.75 -23.04 12.62
C GLY A 214 12.09 -24.40 12.80
N ARG A 215 12.27 -25.30 11.83
CA ARG A 215 12.10 -26.74 12.08
C ARG A 215 13.44 -27.27 12.54
#